data_AF-A0A9E6X0V8-F1
#
_entry.id   AF-A0A9E6X0V8-F1
#
_cell.length_a   1.000
_cell.length_b   1.000
_cell.length_c   1.000
_cell.angle_alpha   90.00
_cell.angle_beta   90.00
_cell.angle_gamma   90.00
#
_symmetry.space_group_name_H-M   'P 1'
#
loop_
_entity.id
_entity.type
_entity.pdbx_description
1 polymer ?
#
loop_
_entity_poly.entity_id
_entity_poly.type
_entity_poly.pdbx_seq_one_letter_code
_entity_poly.pdbx_strand_id
1 'polypeptide(L)'
;MIADALLRASVWLAATPTPTPSSGPSEDQVTPGVVGFVVTFVIAVAAVLLILDMVRRIRRVRYREEIAQKLDAEQATDRPDPRPGDER
;
A
#
# COMPACT_ATOMS: atom_id res chain seq x y z
N MET A 1 48.35 35.32 -32.02
CA MET A 1 47.04 35.96 -32.36
C MET A 1 45.92 34.91 -32.40
N ILE A 2 45.77 34.08 -33.44
CA ILE A 2 44.69 33.07 -33.50
C ILE A 2 44.89 31.95 -32.46
N ALA A 3 46.12 31.44 -32.32
CA ALA A 3 46.44 30.41 -31.34
C ALA A 3 46.16 30.85 -29.89
N ASP A 4 46.49 32.11 -29.54
CA ASP A 4 46.18 32.67 -28.22
C ASP A 4 44.68 32.81 -27.96
N ALA A 5 43.92 33.18 -29.00
CA ALA A 5 42.47 33.28 -28.91
C ALA A 5 41.83 31.90 -28.69
N LEU A 6 42.32 30.87 -29.39
CA LEU A 6 41.85 29.49 -29.22
C LEU A 6 42.21 28.92 -27.84
N LEU A 7 43.42 29.21 -27.34
CA LEU A 7 43.87 28.77 -26.02
C LEU A 7 43.10 29.45 -24.89
N ARG A 8 42.72 30.72 -25.04
CA ARG A 8 41.89 31.43 -24.05
C ARG A 8 40.44 30.97 -24.08
N ALA A 9 39.90 30.68 -25.27
CA ALA A 9 38.55 30.16 -25.43
C ALA A 9 38.42 28.76 -24.79
N SER A 10 39.42 27.89 -24.96
CA SER A 10 39.41 26.56 -24.34
C SER A 10 39.48 26.62 -22.81
N VAL A 11 40.28 27.54 -22.24
CA VAL A 11 40.35 27.76 -20.79
C VAL A 11 39.03 28.28 -20.23
N TRP A 12 38.36 29.20 -20.93
CA TRP A 12 37.04 29.69 -20.54
C TRP A 12 35.96 28.61 -20.62
N LEU A 13 36.00 27.76 -21.64
CA LEU A 13 35.06 26.67 -21.80
C LEU A 13 35.29 25.54 -20.79
N ALA A 14 36.54 25.33 -20.37
CA ALA A 14 36.92 24.34 -19.35
C ALA A 14 36.78 24.87 -17.91
N ALA A 15 36.62 26.18 -17.71
CA ALA A 15 36.40 26.78 -16.39
C ALA A 15 35.00 26.41 -15.86
N THR A 16 34.89 25.21 -15.28
CA THR A 16 33.71 24.83 -14.52
C THR A 16 33.87 25.41 -13.12
N PRO A 17 32.91 26.21 -12.60
CA PRO A 17 33.02 26.73 -11.24
C PRO A 17 33.13 25.55 -10.28
N THR A 18 34.18 25.54 -9.45
CA THR A 18 34.31 24.57 -8.37
C THR A 18 33.15 24.82 -7.38
N PRO A 19 32.27 23.84 -7.12
CA PRO A 19 31.19 24.04 -6.17
C PRO A 19 31.79 24.35 -4.80
N THR A 20 31.46 25.50 -4.24
CA THR A 20 31.77 25.81 -2.84
C THR A 20 31.04 24.79 -1.97
N PRO A 21 31.70 24.15 -0.98
CA PRO A 21 31.03 23.23 -0.08
C PRO A 21 29.90 23.97 0.63
N SER A 22 28.66 23.66 0.25
CA SER A 22 27.48 24.08 1.00
C SER A 22 27.52 23.32 2.32
N SER A 23 27.37 24.03 3.43
CA SER A 23 26.91 23.44 4.68
C SER A 23 25.73 22.52 4.34
N GLY A 24 25.72 21.28 4.84
CA GLY A 24 24.66 20.31 4.55
C GLY A 24 23.26 20.87 4.84
N PRO A 25 22.19 20.22 4.34
CA PRO A 25 20.83 20.70 4.55
C PRO A 25 20.57 20.89 6.05
N SER A 26 19.99 22.05 6.39
CA SER A 26 19.63 22.38 7.77
C SER A 26 18.59 21.39 8.31
N GLU A 27 18.48 21.26 9.63
CA GLU A 27 17.57 20.29 10.28
C GLU A 27 16.10 20.46 9.85
N ASP A 28 15.69 21.69 9.56
CA ASP A 28 14.38 22.05 9.01
C ASP A 28 14.15 21.55 7.57
N GLN A 29 15.22 21.32 6.79
CA GLN A 29 15.11 20.77 5.43
C GLN A 29 14.93 19.25 5.40
N VAL A 30 15.37 18.55 6.45
CA VAL A 30 15.38 17.08 6.49
C VAL A 30 14.27 16.49 7.37
N THR A 31 13.57 17.33 8.12
CA THR A 31 12.44 16.89 8.94
C THR A 31 11.13 17.11 8.16
N PRO A 32 10.23 16.13 8.06
CA PRO A 32 8.95 16.28 7.35
C PRO A 32 8.01 17.36 7.90
N GLY A 33 8.39 18.01 9.01
CA GLY A 33 7.62 19.04 9.70
C GLY A 33 6.23 18.55 10.14
N VAL A 34 5.38 19.51 10.49
CA VAL A 34 3.98 19.23 10.88
C VAL A 34 3.20 18.61 9.72
N VAL A 35 3.46 19.03 8.48
CA VAL A 35 2.77 18.52 7.29
C VAL A 35 3.03 17.02 7.10
N GLY A 36 4.28 16.58 7.17
CA GLY A 36 4.62 15.17 7.04
C GLY A 36 4.09 14.29 8.18
N PHE A 37 4.01 14.84 9.40
CA PHE A 37 3.35 14.17 10.52
C PHE A 37 1.85 13.95 10.25
N VAL A 38 1.14 14.99 9.78
CA VAL A 38 -0.29 14.89 9.47
C VAL A 38 -0.54 13.88 8.33
N VAL A 39 0.28 13.90 7.28
CA VAL A 39 0.17 12.92 6.19
C VAL A 39 0.34 11.49 6.71
N THR A 40 1.38 11.25 7.51
CA THR A 40 1.65 9.93 8.09
C THR A 40 0.52 9.48 9.03
N PHE A 41 0.00 10.41 9.83
CA PHE A 41 -1.12 10.15 10.74
C PHE A 41 -2.39 9.72 9.97
N VAL A 42 -2.71 10.40 8.87
CA VAL A 42 -3.85 10.03 8.01
C VAL A 42 -3.66 8.64 7.42
N ILE A 43 -2.46 8.31 6.95
CA ILE A 43 -2.14 6.96 6.43
C ILE A 43 -2.33 5.90 7.52
N ALA A 44 -1.85 6.17 8.74
CA ALA A 44 -2.02 5.26 9.87
C ALA A 44 -3.50 5.04 10.21
N VAL A 45 -4.30 6.11 10.26
CA VAL A 45 -5.76 6.02 10.48
C VAL A 45 -6.41 5.21 9.36
N ALA A 46 -6.07 5.46 8.10
CA ALA A 46 -6.59 4.70 6.97
C ALA A 46 -6.25 3.21 7.07
N ALA A 47 -5.01 2.87 7.46
CA ALA A 47 -4.59 1.49 7.68
C ALA A 47 -5.41 0.82 8.80
N VAL A 48 -5.63 1.52 9.93
CA VAL A 48 -6.47 1.01 11.03
C VAL A 48 -7.91 0.80 10.57
N LEU A 49 -8.50 1.76 9.87
CA LEU A 49 -9.87 1.64 9.34
C LEU A 49 -9.99 0.46 8.37
N LEU A 50 -8.98 0.23 7.53
CA LEU A 50 -8.94 -0.90 6.60
C LEU A 50 -8.87 -2.23 7.34
N ILE A 51 -8.05 -2.33 8.40
CA ILE A 51 -8.00 -3.53 9.25
C ILE A 51 -9.36 -3.77 9.90
N LEU A 52 -10.00 -2.74 10.46
CA LEU A 52 -11.31 -2.86 11.08
C LEU A 52 -12.40 -3.26 10.08
N ASP A 53 -12.39 -2.68 8.87
CA ASP A 53 -13.30 -3.08 7.79
C ASP A 53 -13.08 -4.54 7.40
N MET A 54 -11.82 -4.96 7.23
CA MET A 54 -11.48 -6.34 6.90
C MET A 54 -11.99 -7.33 7.96
N VAL A 55 -11.76 -7.04 9.24
CA VAL A 55 -12.26 -7.89 10.34
C VAL A 55 -13.79 -7.93 10.36
N ARG A 56 -14.45 -6.78 10.18
CA ARG A 56 -15.92 -6.70 10.12
C ARG A 56 -16.48 -7.45 8.92
N ARG A 57 -15.83 -7.38 7.76
CA ARG A 57 -16.17 -8.12 6.55
C ARG A 57 -16.04 -9.63 6.77
N ILE A 58 -14.90 -10.09 7.27
CA ILE A 58 -14.65 -11.52 7.55
C ILE A 58 -15.69 -12.08 8.51
N ARG A 59 -16.00 -11.37 9.61
CA ARG A 59 -17.05 -11.80 10.55
C ARG A 59 -18.40 -11.94 9.84
N ARG A 60 -18.81 -10.93 9.06
CA ARG A 60 -20.10 -10.95 8.34
C ARG A 60 -20.22 -12.10 7.33
N VAL A 61 -19.13 -12.47 6.64
CA VAL A 61 -19.15 -13.54 5.64
C VAL A 61 -19.21 -14.92 6.31
N ARG A 62 -18.36 -15.17 7.32
CA ARG A 62 -18.31 -16.48 8.00
C ARG A 62 -19.61 -16.89 8.68
N TYR A 63 -20.31 -15.95 9.34
CA TYR A 63 -21.59 -16.28 9.98
C TYR A 63 -22.65 -16.80 9.00
N ARG A 64 -22.62 -16.37 7.73
CA ARG A 64 -23.59 -16.82 6.73
C ARG A 64 -23.30 -18.25 6.28
N GLU A 65 -22.02 -18.58 6.11
CA GLU A 65 -21.59 -19.90 5.66
C GLU A 65 -21.81 -20.97 6.74
N GLU A 66 -21.49 -20.67 8.00
CA GLU A 66 -21.69 -21.61 9.11
C GLU A 66 -23.17 -21.96 9.33
N ILE A 67 -24.08 -21.00 9.15
CA ILE A 67 -25.52 -21.24 9.26
C ILE A 67 -26.02 -22.03 8.06
N ALA A 68 -25.60 -21.67 6.84
CA ALA A 68 -25.97 -22.40 5.63
C ALA A 68 -25.52 -23.87 5.70
N GLN A 69 -24.31 -24.14 6.16
CA GLN A 69 -23.79 -25.51 6.31
C GLN A 69 -24.58 -26.33 7.35
N LYS A 70 -24.98 -25.72 8.46
CA LYS A 70 -25.82 -26.42 9.47
C LYS A 70 -27.19 -26.77 8.89
N LEU A 71 -27.81 -25.83 8.17
CA LEU A 71 -29.12 -26.04 7.57
C LEU A 71 -29.08 -27.12 6.47
N ASP A 72 -28.01 -27.13 5.67
CA ASP A 72 -27.80 -28.12 4.60
C ASP A 72 -27.53 -29.53 5.19
N ALA A 73 -26.77 -29.61 6.30
CA ALA A 73 -26.54 -30.85 7.02
C ALA A 73 -27.83 -31.41 7.67
N GLU A 74 -28.66 -30.54 8.27
CA GLU A 74 -29.96 -30.93 8.80
C GLU A 74 -30.89 -31.45 7.68
N GLN A 75 -30.94 -30.77 6.53
CA GLN A 75 -31.74 -31.22 5.37
C GLN A 75 -31.23 -32.50 4.70
N ALA A 76 -29.92 -32.76 4.75
CA ALA A 76 -29.35 -34.02 4.29
C ALA A 76 -29.69 -35.18 5.22
N THR A 77 -29.81 -34.90 6.53
CA THR A 77 -30.15 -35.91 7.55
C THR A 77 -31.65 -36.21 7.57
N ASP A 78 -32.49 -35.22 7.27
CA ASP A 78 -33.96 -35.35 7.26
C ASP A 78 -34.53 -35.83 5.91
N ARG A 79 -33.67 -36.09 4.91
CA ARG A 79 -34.11 -36.64 3.62
C ARG A 79 -34.50 -38.11 3.80
N PRO A 80 -35.76 -38.49 3.58
CA PRO A 80 -36.18 -39.88 3.71
C PRO A 80 -35.45 -40.74 2.68
N ASP A 81 -34.82 -41.81 3.14
CA ASP A 81 -34.20 -42.83 2.28
C ASP A 81 -35.25 -43.35 1.28
N PRO A 82 -35.00 -43.28 -0.05
CA PRO A 82 -35.92 -43.83 -1.04
C PRO A 82 -36.13 -45.31 -0.76
N ARG A 83 -37.31 -45.67 -0.22
CA ARG A 83 -37.59 -47.05 0.18
C ARG A 83 -37.48 -47.95 -1.06
N PRO A 84 -36.59 -48.94 -1.06
CA PRO A 84 -36.50 -49.89 -2.16
C PRO A 84 -37.72 -50.82 -2.06
N GLY A 85 -38.80 -50.50 -2.79
CA GLY A 85 -40.00 -51.33 -2.75
C GLY A 85 -41.25 -50.85 -3.47
N ASP A 86 -41.25 -49.69 -4.15
CA ASP A 86 -42.46 -49.16 -4.83
C ASP A 86 -42.55 -49.51 -6.33
N GLU A 87 -41.70 -50.44 -6.81
CA GLU A 87 -41.76 -50.99 -8.16
C GLU A 87 -42.38 -52.40 -8.10
N ARG A 88 -43.70 -52.49 -8.18
CA ARG A 88 -44.45 -53.74 -8.44
C ARG A 88 -45.34 -53.58 -9.65
#